data_AF-A0AA89QE26-F1
#
_entry.id   AF-A0AA89QE26-F1
#
_cell.length_a   1.000
_cell.length_b   1.000
_cell.length_c   1.000
_cell.angle_alpha   90.00
_cell.angle_beta   90.00
_cell.angle_gamma   90.00
#
_symmetry.space_group_name_H-M   'P 1'
#
loop_
_entity.id
_entity.type
_entity.pdbx_description
1 polymer ?
#
loop_
_entity_poly.entity_id
_entity_poly.type
_entity_poly.pdbx_seq_one_letter_code
_entity_poly.pdbx_strand_id
1 'polypeptide(L)'
;MDGERRHAGIQLPEGSWWDWDVVAWSAGQLRLAAGHDLTYQHGLELVFGDPVFVSCPTSFHDPTFRAPTPDEMQKAGRHLGEHPPVVVAFEADAGGQEPVSCLIAAERLDIVRETILRYWREDAAPGQRFAPWVRSPGR
;
A
#
# COMPACT_ATOMS: atom_id res chain seq x y z
N MET A 1 23.54 -13.79 5.87
CA MET A 1 23.01 -14.40 4.63
C MET A 1 21.50 -14.24 4.70
N ASP A 2 20.96 -13.16 4.11
CA ASP A 2 19.52 -12.81 4.18
C ASP A 2 19.12 -11.94 2.97
N GLY A 3 19.57 -12.34 1.77
CA GLY A 3 19.35 -11.57 0.53
C GLY A 3 18.18 -12.03 -0.32
N GLU A 4 17.60 -13.21 -0.05
CA GLU A 4 16.80 -13.93 -1.05
C GLU A 4 15.28 -13.76 -0.91
N ARG A 5 14.80 -13.04 0.12
CA ARG A 5 13.37 -12.86 0.40
C ARG A 5 12.75 -11.52 -0.03
N ARG A 6 13.51 -10.64 -0.70
CA ARG A 6 13.11 -9.24 -0.92
C ARG A 6 12.34 -8.94 -2.21
N HIS A 7 12.18 -9.93 -3.09
CA HIS A 7 11.50 -9.77 -4.39
C HIS A 7 10.43 -10.84 -4.68
N ALA A 8 10.12 -11.71 -3.71
CA ALA A 8 8.96 -12.59 -3.82
C ALA A 8 7.69 -11.74 -3.63
N GLY A 9 6.64 -11.98 -4.43
CA GLY A 9 5.36 -11.29 -4.30
C GLY A 9 4.92 -11.24 -2.84
N ILE A 10 4.48 -10.06 -2.38
CA ILE A 10 4.16 -9.88 -0.96
C ILE A 10 3.01 -10.81 -0.55
N GLN A 11 3.10 -11.36 0.67
CA GLN A 11 2.01 -12.11 1.27
C GLN A 11 1.28 -11.21 2.25
N LEU A 12 0.00 -10.97 1.98
CA LEU A 12 -0.87 -10.22 2.87
C LEU A 12 -1.41 -11.11 3.99
N PRO A 13 -1.71 -10.56 5.17
CA PRO A 13 -2.46 -11.28 6.19
C PRO A 13 -3.85 -11.65 5.66
N GLU A 14 -4.44 -12.73 6.17
CA GLU A 14 -5.82 -13.09 5.84
C GLU A 14 -6.80 -11.96 6.19
N GLY A 15 -7.72 -11.67 5.26
CA GLY A 15 -8.80 -10.70 5.45
C GLY A 15 -9.44 -10.28 4.12
N SER A 16 -10.53 -9.53 4.22
CA SER A 16 -11.26 -8.98 3.07
C SER A 16 -10.62 -7.66 2.62
N TRP A 17 -9.56 -7.77 1.81
CA TRP A 17 -8.78 -6.64 1.27
C TRP A 17 -9.09 -6.42 -0.20
N TRP A 18 -10.36 -6.19 -0.51
CA TRP A 18 -10.83 -5.99 -1.89
C TRP A 18 -10.79 -4.52 -2.32
N ASP A 19 -11.06 -3.54 -1.45
CA ASP A 19 -10.99 -2.11 -1.78
C ASP A 19 -9.69 -1.51 -1.30
N TRP A 20 -9.08 -0.68 -2.13
CA TRP A 20 -7.81 -0.01 -1.86
C TRP A 20 -7.80 1.45 -2.26
N ASP A 21 -7.13 2.29 -1.48
CA ASP A 21 -6.82 3.67 -1.86
C ASP A 21 -5.46 4.15 -1.33
N VAL A 22 -4.92 5.15 -2.02
CA VAL A 22 -3.74 5.91 -1.59
C VAL A 22 -4.21 6.93 -0.55
N VAL A 23 -3.77 6.76 0.69
CA VAL A 23 -4.22 7.59 1.81
C VAL A 23 -3.17 8.59 2.30
N ALA A 24 -1.92 8.41 1.90
CA ALA A 24 -0.86 9.40 2.10
C ALA A 24 0.24 9.24 1.06
N TRP A 25 0.73 10.37 0.55
CA TRP A 25 1.90 10.42 -0.34
C TRP A 25 2.76 11.65 0.00
N SER A 26 4.03 11.39 0.32
CA SER A 26 5.09 12.38 0.44
C SER A 26 6.41 11.81 -0.10
N ALA A 27 7.48 12.61 -0.13
CA ALA A 27 8.80 12.14 -0.55
C ALA A 27 9.34 10.99 0.30
N GLY A 28 8.99 10.92 1.59
CA GLY A 28 9.48 9.86 2.50
C GLY A 28 8.51 8.71 2.72
N GLN A 29 7.28 8.78 2.20
CA GLN A 29 6.28 7.74 2.47
C GLN A 29 5.17 7.71 1.42
N LEU A 30 4.84 6.50 0.95
CA LEU A 30 3.56 6.18 0.32
C LEU A 30 2.78 5.22 1.23
N ARG A 31 1.48 5.46 1.40
CA ARG A 31 0.60 4.58 2.19
C ARG A 31 -0.62 4.19 1.37
N LEU A 32 -0.79 2.88 1.20
CA LEU A 32 -2.01 2.27 0.69
C LEU A 32 -2.82 1.76 1.88
N ALA A 33 -4.13 1.95 1.86
CA ALA A 33 -5.05 1.39 2.84
C ALA A 33 -5.99 0.40 2.16
N ALA A 34 -6.37 -0.65 2.88
CA ALA A 34 -7.29 -1.67 2.38
C ALA A 34 -8.34 -2.09 3.40
N GLY A 35 -9.52 -2.43 2.91
CA GLY A 35 -10.64 -2.85 3.71
C GLY A 35 -11.87 -3.10 2.86
N HIS A 36 -13.00 -3.34 3.52
CA HIS A 36 -14.30 -3.48 2.87
C HIS A 36 -15.28 -2.35 3.15
N ASP A 37 -14.81 -1.35 3.89
CA ASP A 37 -15.60 -0.21 4.31
C ASP A 37 -14.73 1.04 4.38
N LEU A 38 -14.03 1.35 3.28
CA LEU A 38 -13.12 2.51 3.22
C LEU A 38 -13.83 3.85 3.46
N THR A 39 -15.16 3.88 3.56
CA THR A 39 -15.89 5.06 4.01
C THR A 39 -15.67 5.32 5.51
N TYR A 40 -15.73 4.27 6.33
CA TYR A 40 -15.68 4.40 7.79
C TYR A 40 -14.36 3.92 8.40
N GLN A 41 -13.76 2.85 7.86
CA GLN A 41 -12.54 2.26 8.39
C GLN A 41 -11.75 1.44 7.38
N HIS A 42 -10.48 1.21 7.67
CA HIS A 42 -9.67 0.20 6.99
C HIS A 42 -8.95 -0.69 7.99
N GLY A 43 -8.57 -1.90 7.55
CA GLY A 43 -8.00 -2.95 8.40
C GLY A 43 -6.55 -3.30 8.10
N LEU A 44 -6.05 -2.81 6.96
CA LEU A 44 -4.71 -3.11 6.45
C LEU A 44 -4.10 -1.83 5.86
N GLU A 45 -2.83 -1.59 6.13
CA GLU A 45 -2.03 -0.58 5.43
C GLU A 45 -0.74 -1.21 4.88
N LEU A 46 -0.38 -0.85 3.65
CA LEU A 46 0.97 -1.04 3.12
C LEU A 46 1.69 0.30 3.16
N VAL A 47 2.73 0.38 3.99
CA VAL A 47 3.50 1.61 4.20
C VAL A 47 4.85 1.44 3.54
N PHE A 48 5.05 2.14 2.43
CA PHE A 48 6.31 2.18 1.69
C PHE A 48 7.14 3.36 2.18
N GLY A 49 8.32 3.09 2.74
CA GLY A 49 9.27 4.10 3.19
C GLY A 49 10.21 4.50 2.06
N ASP A 50 10.37 5.81 1.86
CA ASP A 50 11.21 6.41 0.82
C ASP A 50 10.91 5.81 -0.58
N PRO A 51 9.68 5.99 -1.10
CA PRO A 51 9.30 5.45 -2.40
C PRO A 51 10.07 6.14 -3.53
N VAL A 52 10.67 5.35 -4.41
CA VAL A 52 11.50 5.84 -5.53
C VAL A 52 10.83 5.69 -6.89
N PHE A 53 9.84 4.81 -6.97
CA PHE A 53 9.02 4.61 -8.16
C PHE A 53 7.61 4.20 -7.73
N VAL A 54 6.60 4.88 -8.27
CA VAL A 54 5.19 4.59 -8.00
C VAL A 54 4.42 4.63 -9.31
N SER A 55 3.85 3.50 -9.69
CA SER A 55 2.92 3.35 -10.79
C SER A 55 1.73 2.56 -10.29
N CYS A 56 0.74 3.25 -9.72
CA CYS A 56 -0.54 2.67 -9.30
C CYS A 56 -1.63 3.75 -9.37
N PRO A 57 -2.89 3.39 -9.58
CA PRO A 57 -4.01 4.32 -9.44
C PRO A 57 -4.17 4.77 -7.98
N THR A 58 -4.89 5.88 -7.77
CA THR A 58 -5.18 6.39 -6.41
C THR A 58 -6.22 5.54 -5.67
N SER A 59 -7.04 4.79 -6.39
CA SER A 59 -8.03 3.85 -5.86
C SER A 59 -8.16 2.67 -6.82
N PHE A 60 -8.33 1.47 -6.28
CA PHE A 60 -8.43 0.23 -7.06
C PHE A 60 -9.06 -0.90 -6.24
N HIS A 61 -9.38 -2.00 -6.93
CA HIS A 61 -10.03 -3.16 -6.37
C HIS A 61 -9.27 -4.46 -6.69
N ASP A 62 -9.47 -5.47 -5.85
CA ASP A 62 -9.04 -6.86 -6.03
C ASP A 62 -7.58 -7.04 -6.50
N PRO A 63 -6.58 -6.47 -5.79
CA PRO A 63 -5.21 -6.59 -6.22
C PRO A 63 -4.69 -8.03 -6.14
N THR A 64 -4.08 -8.49 -7.22
CA THR A 64 -3.36 -9.76 -7.29
C THR A 64 -1.86 -9.49 -7.27
N PHE A 65 -1.24 -9.67 -6.09
CA PHE A 65 0.20 -9.49 -5.90
C PHE A 65 0.99 -10.63 -6.54
N ARG A 66 2.08 -10.28 -7.22
CA ARG A 66 2.96 -11.22 -7.92
C ARG A 66 4.42 -10.81 -7.78
N ALA A 67 5.32 -11.72 -8.14
CA ALA A 67 6.72 -11.37 -8.31
C ALA A 67 6.85 -10.34 -9.46
N PRO A 68 7.70 -9.32 -9.31
CA PRO A 68 8.02 -8.40 -10.40
C PRO A 68 8.78 -9.15 -11.49
N THR A 69 8.50 -8.80 -12.74
CA THR A 69 9.24 -9.31 -13.90
C THR A 69 10.64 -8.68 -13.98
N PRO A 70 11.60 -9.28 -14.71
CA PRO A 70 12.92 -8.70 -14.91
C PRO A 70 12.89 -7.27 -15.50
N ASP A 71 11.94 -6.98 -16.39
CA ASP A 71 11.78 -5.66 -17.01
C ASP A 71 11.26 -4.63 -16.01
N GLU A 72 10.32 -5.02 -15.14
CA GLU A 72 9.84 -4.18 -14.04
C GLU A 72 10.95 -3.92 -13.01
N MET A 73 11.77 -4.93 -12.71
CA MET A 73 12.95 -4.78 -11.85
C MET A 73 13.97 -3.82 -12.46
N GLN A 74 14.20 -3.89 -13.77
CA GLN A 74 15.09 -2.97 -14.47
C GLN A 74 14.51 -1.54 -14.48
N LYS A 75 13.20 -1.39 -14.71
CA LYS A 75 12.51 -0.10 -14.66
C LYS A 75 12.65 0.57 -13.29
N ALA A 76 12.50 -0.20 -12.22
CA ALA A 76 12.71 0.28 -10.84
C ALA A 76 14.18 0.68 -10.58
N GLY A 77 15.16 -0.11 -11.05
CA GLY A 77 16.59 0.15 -10.84
C GLY A 77 17.17 1.35 -11.59
N ARG A 78 16.57 1.73 -12.74
CA ARG A 78 17.05 2.88 -13.54
C ARG A 78 17.04 4.22 -12.79
N HIS A 79 16.24 4.35 -11.72
CA HIS A 79 16.12 5.60 -10.97
C HIS A 79 17.15 5.76 -9.84
N LEU A 80 17.73 4.67 -9.34
CA LEU A 80 18.61 4.70 -8.16
C LEU A 80 20.08 4.37 -8.46
N GLY A 81 20.40 3.85 -9.65
CA GLY A 81 21.74 3.30 -9.93
C GLY A 81 22.04 1.98 -9.21
N GLU A 82 21.19 1.60 -8.25
CA GLU A 82 21.16 0.33 -7.53
C GLU A 82 19.73 -0.26 -7.55
N HIS A 83 19.59 -1.56 -7.25
CA HIS A 83 18.28 -2.18 -7.16
C HIS A 83 17.60 -1.82 -5.84
N PRO A 84 16.39 -1.19 -5.86
CA PRO A 84 15.68 -0.88 -4.63
C PRO A 84 15.41 -2.17 -3.84
N PRO A 85 15.56 -2.15 -2.51
CA PRO A 85 15.45 -3.33 -1.67
C PRO A 85 14.02 -3.87 -1.60
N VAL A 86 13.00 -3.07 -1.95
CA VAL A 86 11.62 -3.51 -2.06
C VAL A 86 11.05 -3.14 -3.42
N VAL A 87 10.49 -4.13 -4.12
CA VAL A 87 9.72 -3.96 -5.35
C VAL A 87 8.45 -4.80 -5.26
N VAL A 88 7.30 -4.16 -5.35
CA VAL A 88 5.97 -4.79 -5.28
C VAL A 88 5.26 -4.59 -6.61
N ALA A 89 4.92 -5.70 -7.26
CA ALA A 89 4.13 -5.72 -8.47
C ALA A 89 2.76 -6.38 -8.20
N PHE A 90 1.71 -5.83 -8.79
CA PHE A 90 0.37 -6.37 -8.67
C PHE A 90 -0.49 -5.94 -9.85
N GLU A 91 -1.48 -6.76 -10.20
CA GLU A 91 -2.56 -6.37 -11.10
C GLU A 91 -3.76 -5.93 -10.26
N ALA A 92 -4.50 -4.91 -10.67
CA ALA A 92 -5.70 -4.47 -9.96
C ALA A 92 -6.78 -3.97 -10.92
N ASP A 93 -8.04 -4.04 -10.51
CA ASP A 93 -9.13 -3.36 -11.21
C ASP A 93 -9.14 -1.87 -10.83
N ALA A 94 -9.08 -0.99 -11.84
CA ALA A 94 -9.13 0.46 -11.66
C ALA A 94 -10.35 1.09 -12.34
N GLY A 95 -11.42 0.32 -12.57
CA GLY A 95 -12.64 0.75 -13.25
C GLY A 95 -12.52 0.83 -14.78
N GLY A 96 -11.46 0.24 -15.33
CA GLY A 96 -11.19 0.14 -16.77
C GLY A 96 -11.82 -1.10 -17.41
N GLN A 97 -11.56 -1.32 -18.70
CA GLN A 97 -11.94 -2.57 -19.38
C GLN A 97 -11.01 -3.74 -19.02
N GLU A 98 -9.74 -3.43 -18.69
CA GLU A 98 -8.71 -4.41 -18.36
C GLU A 98 -8.07 -4.04 -17.02
N PRO A 99 -7.60 -5.03 -16.23
CA PRO A 99 -6.78 -4.77 -15.05
C PRO A 99 -5.54 -3.95 -15.39
N VAL A 100 -5.11 -3.11 -14.45
CA VAL A 100 -3.91 -2.30 -14.57
C VAL A 100 -2.74 -2.96 -13.85
N SER A 101 -1.60 -3.04 -14.55
CA SER A 101 -0.34 -3.48 -13.95
C SER A 101 0.28 -2.36 -13.13
N CYS A 102 0.45 -2.62 -11.84
CA CYS A 102 0.99 -1.69 -10.86
C CYS A 102 2.38 -2.11 -10.41
N LEU A 103 3.23 -1.13 -10.13
CA LEU A 103 4.59 -1.33 -9.67
C LEU A 103 4.99 -0.23 -8.68
N ILE A 104 5.44 -0.62 -7.49
CA ILE A 104 5.93 0.28 -6.45
C ILE A 104 7.31 -0.19 -6.02
N ALA A 105 8.28 0.72 -5.96
CA ALA A 105 9.62 0.46 -5.44
C ALA A 105 9.97 1.45 -4.33
N ALA A 106 10.60 0.94 -3.27
CA ALA A 106 10.87 1.69 -2.04
C ALA A 106 12.05 1.08 -1.26
N GLU A 107 12.55 1.82 -0.25
CA GLU A 107 13.59 1.33 0.66
C GLU A 107 13.06 0.33 1.70
N ARG A 108 11.79 0.47 2.07
CA ARG A 108 11.14 -0.39 3.06
C ARG A 108 9.65 -0.57 2.74
N LEU A 109 9.11 -1.70 3.16
CA LEU A 109 7.68 -1.96 3.25
C LEU A 109 7.33 -2.47 4.64
N ASP A 110 6.38 -1.81 5.27
CA ASP A 110 5.73 -2.25 6.50
C ASP A 110 4.27 -2.63 6.19
N ILE A 111 3.84 -3.80 6.65
CA ILE A 111 2.46 -4.30 6.53
C ILE A 111 1.79 -4.16 7.90
N VAL A 112 0.82 -3.25 8.02
CA VAL A 112 0.16 -2.92 9.29
C VAL A 112 -1.26 -3.46 9.29
N ARG A 113 -1.60 -4.31 10.26
CA ARG A 113 -2.95 -4.84 10.45
C ARG A 113 -3.55 -4.31 11.74
N GLU A 114 -4.40 -3.31 11.63
CA GLU A 114 -5.07 -2.63 12.73
C GLU A 114 -6.43 -2.10 12.26
N THR A 115 -7.37 -1.87 13.17
CA THR A 115 -8.60 -1.14 12.82
C THR A 115 -8.32 0.36 12.84
N ILE A 116 -8.37 1.01 11.67
CA ILE A 116 -8.13 2.43 11.53
C ILE A 116 -9.42 3.15 11.13
N LEU A 117 -9.89 4.04 11.98
CA LEU A 117 -11.09 4.85 11.76
C LEU A 117 -10.79 6.04 10.85
N ARG A 118 -11.64 6.23 9.83
CA ARG A 118 -11.54 7.32 8.85
C ARG A 118 -12.44 8.52 9.18
N TYR A 119 -13.12 8.46 10.32
CA TYR A 119 -13.94 9.53 10.89
C TYR A 119 -13.67 9.68 12.38
N TRP A 120 -14.00 10.85 12.93
CA TRP A 120 -13.88 11.12 14.36
C TRP A 120 -15.05 10.53 15.15
N ARG A 121 -14.77 9.94 16.32
CA ARG A 121 -15.75 9.58 17.33
C ARG A 121 -15.13 9.70 18.72
N GLU A 122 -15.94 9.99 19.74
CA GLU A 122 -15.46 10.19 21.12
C GLU A 122 -15.08 8.88 21.82
N ASP A 123 -15.69 7.75 21.43
CA ASP A 123 -15.63 6.46 22.10
C ASP A 123 -14.84 5.41 21.31
N ALA A 124 -13.69 5.80 20.73
CA ALA A 124 -12.81 4.84 20.06
C ALA A 124 -12.39 3.72 21.02
N ALA A 125 -12.62 2.47 20.63
CA ALA A 125 -12.32 1.31 21.45
C ALA A 125 -10.80 1.08 21.56
N PRO A 126 -10.31 0.42 22.63
CA PRO A 126 -8.91 0.02 22.72
C PRO A 126 -8.47 -0.77 21.47
N GLY A 127 -7.33 -0.41 20.90
CA GLY A 127 -6.81 -1.03 19.67
C GLY A 127 -7.30 -0.40 18.37
N GLN A 128 -8.13 0.65 18.43
CA GLN A 128 -8.47 1.47 17.28
C GLN A 128 -7.55 2.69 17.18
N ARG A 129 -7.11 2.99 15.96
CA ARG A 129 -6.34 4.19 15.61
C ARG A 129 -7.18 5.09 14.72
N PHE A 130 -6.97 6.40 14.77
CA PHE A 130 -7.50 7.31 13.77
C PHE A 130 -6.54 7.44 12.59
N ALA A 131 -7.10 7.52 11.38
CA ALA A 131 -6.34 7.88 10.20
C ALA A 131 -5.69 9.27 10.39
N PRO A 132 -4.50 9.53 9.81
CA PRO A 132 -3.72 10.73 10.13
C PRO A 132 -4.39 12.06 9.75
N TRP A 133 -5.36 12.04 8.83
CA TRP A 133 -6.16 13.21 8.44
C TRP A 133 -7.37 13.45 9.34
N VAL A 134 -7.76 12.50 10.18
CA VAL A 134 -8.89 12.67 11.09
C VAL A 134 -8.50 13.65 12.20
N ARG A 135 -9.37 14.63 12.44
CA ARG A 135 -9.23 15.65 13.48
C ARG A 135 -10.45 15.64 14.38
N SER A 136 -10.24 15.92 15.66
CA SER A 136 -11.34 16.18 16.58
C SER A 136 -12.06 17.48 16.18
N PRO A 137 -13.40 17.52 16.12
CA PRO A 137 -14.15 18.74 15.91
C PRO A 137 -13.89 19.67 17.10
N GLY A 138 -13.10 20.72 16.90
CA GLY A 138 -12.63 21.62 17.96
C GLY A 138 -11.12 21.88 17.98
N ARG A 139 -10.35 21.30 17.05
CA ARG A 139 -8.94 21.65 16.77
C ARG A 139 -8.75 22.11 15.34
#